data_AF-C9LYB2-F1
#
_entry.id   AF-C9LYB2-F1
#
_cell.length_a   1.000
_cell.length_b   1.000
_cell.length_c   1.000
_cell.angle_alpha   90.00
_cell.angle_beta   90.00
_cell.angle_gamma   90.00
#
_symmetry.space_group_name_H-M   'P 1'
#
loop_
_entity.id
_entity.type
_entity.pdbx_description
1 polymer ?
#
loop_
_entity_poly.entity_id
_entity_poly.type
_entity_poly.pdbx_seq_one_letter_code
_entity_poly.pdbx_strand_id
1 'polypeptide(L)'
;MVLVLFAVPRADAAPKWQEVADRIAQTVDQAVSVYETGDYEGARDLVNSSYYGIYEKEGLESVMRSSVSAKETSLTEYQFYKVKKSMKNGESVDTVKQEAEKLKSMVNENVKALENAHGSSGWAAFLPAYLILLREGLEAILVLVAIIAYLKRAEDEKHLGTVYNFSIAAVVASFISAYLFNTLLNNTTGGMSREVLEGATALFAVVVLLLTSAWLGGKANKDNWKQYIDGLVKESITHGTARALGMAAFLAVYREGAEVILFYQALFNNAAADVTMIWAGFGAGCVTLALIFYGMQHGILKIPLRPFFLFTSILMFLLAVTFVGGGIEELQEGGVVGITRFEGWPTVDLLGIFPTAETLGAQLLVLLLGVGMVIYAKKRKPKTA
;
A
#
# COMPACT_ATOMS: atom_id res chain seq x y z
N MET A 1 -10.59 12.63 -34.62
CA MET A 1 -11.45 12.20 -33.49
C MET A 1 -11.95 10.80 -33.81
N VAL A 2 -11.18 9.77 -33.44
CA VAL A 2 -11.58 8.37 -33.55
C VAL A 2 -11.24 7.74 -32.21
N LEU A 3 -12.30 7.42 -31.47
CA LEU A 3 -12.28 6.81 -30.14
C LEU A 3 -12.05 5.31 -30.36
N VAL A 4 -10.82 4.83 -30.17
CA VAL A 4 -10.55 3.39 -30.15
C VAL A 4 -10.84 2.90 -28.74
N LEU A 5 -12.06 2.40 -28.55
CA LEU A 5 -12.45 1.55 -27.43
C LEU A 5 -11.62 0.26 -27.52
N PHE A 6 -10.57 0.15 -26.72
CA PHE A 6 -9.95 -1.15 -26.46
C PHE A 6 -10.93 -1.95 -25.61
N ALA A 7 -11.49 -2.99 -26.22
CA ALA A 7 -12.30 -3.99 -25.54
C ALA A 7 -11.47 -4.65 -24.44
N VAL A 8 -11.98 -4.64 -23.22
CA VAL A 8 -11.43 -5.40 -22.09
C VAL A 8 -11.51 -6.89 -22.45
N PRO A 9 -10.40 -7.65 -22.38
CA PRO A 9 -10.45 -9.09 -22.58
C PRO A 9 -11.38 -9.70 -21.53
N ARG A 10 -12.34 -10.52 -21.97
CA ARG A 10 -13.13 -11.34 -21.05
C ARG A 10 -12.17 -12.32 -20.37
N ALA A 11 -12.10 -12.30 -19.04
CA ALA A 11 -11.41 -13.31 -18.28
C ALA A 11 -12.19 -14.63 -18.40
N ASP A 12 -11.68 -15.56 -19.21
CA ASP A 12 -12.14 -16.96 -19.21
C ASP A 12 -11.75 -17.59 -17.85
N ALA A 13 -12.63 -17.48 -16.86
CA ALA A 13 -12.32 -17.81 -15.46
C ALA A 13 -12.59 -19.29 -15.08
N ALA A 14 -13.26 -20.09 -15.91
CA ALA A 14 -13.77 -21.40 -15.47
C ALA A 14 -12.70 -22.54 -15.36
N PRO A 15 -11.73 -22.72 -16.29
CA PRO A 15 -10.87 -23.90 -16.22
C PRO A 15 -9.76 -23.80 -15.15
N LYS A 16 -9.22 -22.59 -14.93
CA LYS A 16 -8.01 -22.40 -14.13
C LYS A 16 -8.25 -22.57 -12.63
N TRP A 17 -9.34 -22.03 -12.09
CA TRP A 17 -9.53 -21.98 -10.64
C TRP A 17 -9.97 -23.32 -10.04
N GLN A 18 -10.74 -24.11 -10.80
CA GLN A 18 -11.09 -25.46 -10.36
C GLN A 18 -9.85 -26.35 -10.27
N GLU A 19 -8.92 -26.28 -11.23
CA GLU A 19 -7.66 -27.01 -11.17
C GLU A 19 -6.79 -26.62 -9.96
N VAL A 20 -6.77 -25.33 -9.59
CA VAL A 20 -6.08 -24.84 -8.40
C VAL A 20 -6.72 -25.40 -7.14
N ALA A 21 -8.05 -25.36 -7.04
CA ALA A 21 -8.80 -25.93 -5.91
C ALA A 21 -8.55 -27.44 -5.75
N ASP A 22 -8.51 -28.18 -6.85
CA ASP A 22 -8.26 -29.62 -6.83
C ASP A 22 -6.83 -29.95 -6.36
N ARG A 23 -5.83 -29.14 -6.75
CA ARG A 23 -4.46 -29.29 -6.24
C ARG A 23 -4.36 -28.97 -4.74
N ILE A 24 -5.04 -27.93 -4.27
CA ILE A 24 -5.14 -27.61 -2.84
C ILE A 24 -5.70 -28.81 -2.08
N ALA A 25 -6.82 -29.36 -2.55
CA ALA A 25 -7.47 -30.53 -1.95
C ALA A 25 -6.51 -31.74 -1.86
N GLN A 26 -5.79 -32.04 -2.95
CA GLN A 26 -4.81 -33.12 -2.98
C GLN A 26 -3.67 -32.93 -1.97
N THR A 27 -3.09 -31.72 -1.89
CA THR A 27 -2.01 -31.44 -0.94
C THR A 27 -2.50 -31.49 0.51
N VAL A 28 -3.74 -31.04 0.78
CA VAL A 28 -4.35 -31.13 2.11
C VAL A 28 -4.62 -32.60 2.49
N ASP A 29 -5.08 -33.44 1.56
CA ASP A 29 -5.29 -34.87 1.80
C ASP A 29 -3.96 -35.61 2.05
N GLN A 30 -2.90 -35.22 1.35
CA GLN A 30 -1.54 -35.69 1.63
C GLN A 30 -1.09 -35.28 3.04
N ALA A 31 -1.36 -34.03 3.45
CA ALA A 31 -1.03 -33.56 4.80
C ALA A 31 -1.73 -34.39 5.89
N VAL A 32 -3.01 -34.69 5.70
CA VAL A 32 -3.76 -35.57 6.62
C VAL A 32 -3.16 -36.98 6.66
N SER A 33 -2.79 -37.53 5.49
CA SER A 33 -2.17 -38.86 5.42
C SER A 33 -0.81 -38.92 6.13
N VAL A 34 0.00 -37.86 6.00
CA VAL A 34 1.29 -37.74 6.71
C VAL A 34 1.07 -37.54 8.23
N TYR A 35 0.01 -36.83 8.62
CA TYR A 35 -0.36 -36.68 10.02
C TYR A 35 -0.71 -38.05 10.66
N GLU A 36 -1.40 -38.92 9.93
CA GLU A 36 -1.76 -40.28 10.39
C GLU A 36 -0.55 -41.17 10.67
N THR A 37 0.57 -40.94 9.99
CA THR A 37 1.82 -41.71 10.24
C THR A 37 2.59 -41.20 11.46
N GLY A 38 2.13 -40.12 12.10
CA GLY A 38 2.77 -39.48 13.26
C GLY A 38 3.79 -38.39 12.90
N ASP A 39 3.94 -38.04 11.62
CA ASP A 39 4.80 -36.94 11.18
C ASP A 39 4.03 -35.61 11.20
N TYR A 40 3.97 -35.00 12.38
CA TYR A 40 3.25 -33.74 12.58
C TYR A 40 3.92 -32.54 11.91
N GLU A 41 5.24 -32.56 11.72
CA GLU A 41 5.98 -31.47 11.10
C GLU A 41 5.80 -31.50 9.58
N GLY A 42 6.01 -32.67 8.96
CA GLY A 42 5.79 -32.86 7.52
C GLY A 42 4.33 -32.60 7.11
N ALA A 43 3.36 -32.99 7.94
CA ALA A 43 1.94 -32.66 7.70
C ALA A 43 1.71 -31.15 7.66
N ARG A 44 2.28 -30.39 8.61
CA ARG A 44 2.13 -28.93 8.67
C ARG A 44 2.82 -28.23 7.51
N ASP A 45 3.97 -28.75 7.07
CA ASP A 45 4.69 -28.22 5.92
C ASP A 45 3.92 -28.40 4.61
N LEU A 46 3.20 -29.52 4.46
CA LEU A 46 2.29 -29.72 3.33
C LEU A 46 1.13 -28.72 3.35
N VAL A 47 0.53 -28.44 4.52
CA VAL A 47 -0.52 -27.41 4.61
C VAL A 47 0.04 -26.02 4.29
N ASN A 48 1.24 -25.69 4.75
CA ASN A 48 1.93 -24.45 4.37
C ASN A 48 2.18 -24.40 2.86
N SER A 49 2.64 -25.49 2.25
CA SER A 49 2.86 -25.56 0.81
C SER A 49 1.56 -25.40 0.02
N SER A 50 0.44 -25.92 0.52
CA SER A 50 -0.87 -25.74 -0.09
C SER A 50 -1.32 -24.27 -0.04
N TYR A 51 -1.11 -23.61 1.10
CA TYR A 51 -1.42 -22.20 1.29
C TYR A 51 -0.51 -21.29 0.44
N TYR A 52 0.76 -21.19 0.79
CA TYR A 52 1.71 -20.26 0.17
C TYR A 52 2.07 -20.65 -1.27
N GLY A 53 2.11 -21.96 -1.56
CA GLY A 53 2.59 -22.47 -2.85
C GLY A 53 1.51 -22.56 -3.93
N ILE A 54 0.25 -22.71 -3.54
CA ILE A 54 -0.88 -22.93 -4.46
C ILE A 54 -1.94 -21.85 -4.28
N TYR A 55 -2.53 -21.72 -3.09
CA TYR A 55 -3.64 -20.79 -2.84
C TYR A 55 -3.28 -19.32 -3.10
N GLU A 56 -2.16 -18.88 -2.52
CA GLU A 56 -1.69 -17.49 -2.61
C GLU A 56 -0.90 -17.25 -3.91
N LYS A 57 0.16 -18.02 -4.14
CA LYS A 57 1.08 -17.81 -5.28
C LYS A 57 0.42 -17.93 -6.64
N GLU A 58 -0.58 -18.79 -6.80
CA GLU A 58 -1.31 -18.92 -8.07
C GLU A 58 -2.45 -17.90 -8.23
N GLY A 59 -2.68 -17.08 -7.21
CA GLY A 59 -3.58 -15.92 -7.21
C GLY A 59 -5.04 -16.24 -6.89
N LEU A 60 -5.35 -17.43 -6.37
CA LEU A 60 -6.73 -17.80 -6.02
C LEU A 60 -7.24 -16.95 -4.86
N GLU A 61 -6.40 -16.73 -3.84
CA GLU A 61 -6.70 -15.84 -2.71
C GLU A 61 -7.04 -14.42 -3.17
N SER A 62 -6.16 -13.80 -3.96
CA SER A 62 -6.35 -12.45 -4.52
C SER A 62 -7.62 -12.32 -5.37
N VAL A 63 -7.89 -13.30 -6.23
CA VAL A 63 -9.06 -13.27 -7.11
C VAL A 63 -10.35 -13.51 -6.31
N MET A 64 -10.34 -14.40 -5.32
CA MET A 64 -11.47 -14.57 -4.39
C MET A 64 -11.74 -13.29 -3.59
N ARG A 65 -10.69 -12.67 -3.05
CA ARG A 65 -10.79 -11.45 -2.22
C ARG A 65 -11.40 -10.30 -2.99
N SER A 66 -10.96 -10.13 -4.24
CA SER A 66 -11.42 -9.06 -5.12
C SER A 66 -12.78 -9.33 -5.77
N SER A 67 -13.09 -10.57 -6.14
CA SER A 67 -14.26 -10.87 -6.99
C SER A 67 -15.42 -11.50 -6.22
N VAL A 68 -15.17 -12.26 -5.15
CA VAL A 68 -16.22 -12.87 -4.32
C VAL A 68 -16.48 -12.03 -3.10
N SER A 69 -15.54 -12.03 -2.15
CA SER A 69 -15.71 -11.39 -0.86
C SER A 69 -14.42 -11.50 -0.05
N ALA A 70 -13.90 -10.35 0.38
CA ALA A 70 -12.85 -10.25 1.38
C ALA A 70 -13.12 -11.11 2.62
N LYS A 71 -14.37 -11.10 3.10
CA LYS A 71 -14.79 -11.87 4.27
C LYS A 71 -14.61 -13.37 4.07
N GLU A 72 -15.00 -13.89 2.90
CA GLU A 72 -14.94 -15.33 2.62
C GLU A 72 -13.50 -15.81 2.39
N THR A 73 -12.65 -14.96 1.79
CA THR A 73 -11.20 -15.17 1.73
C THR A 73 -10.59 -15.26 3.12
N SER A 74 -10.82 -14.26 3.99
CA SER A 74 -10.29 -14.26 5.36
C SER A 74 -10.82 -15.41 6.22
N LEU A 75 -11.99 -15.97 5.91
CA LEU A 75 -12.50 -17.17 6.58
C LEU A 75 -11.77 -18.43 6.10
N THR A 76 -11.41 -18.48 4.82
CA THR A 76 -10.69 -19.60 4.21
C THR A 76 -9.23 -19.63 4.69
N GLU A 77 -8.55 -18.49 4.73
CA GLU A 77 -7.20 -18.33 5.31
C GLU A 77 -7.17 -18.77 6.79
N TYR A 78 -8.18 -18.33 7.55
CA TYR A 78 -8.34 -18.76 8.92
C TYR A 78 -8.56 -20.27 9.04
N GLN A 79 -9.26 -20.88 8.08
CA GLN A 79 -9.46 -22.32 8.04
C GLN A 79 -8.15 -23.06 7.75
N PHE A 80 -7.26 -22.55 6.88
CA PHE A 80 -5.88 -23.06 6.73
C PHE A 80 -5.12 -23.01 8.06
N TYR A 81 -5.21 -21.88 8.80
CA TYR A 81 -4.62 -21.76 10.12
C TYR A 81 -5.18 -22.80 11.11
N LYS A 82 -6.49 -23.05 11.10
CA LYS A 82 -7.13 -24.04 11.99
C LYS A 82 -6.63 -25.46 11.73
N VAL A 83 -6.47 -25.86 10.47
CA VAL A 83 -5.88 -27.17 10.11
C VAL A 83 -4.45 -27.27 10.65
N LYS A 84 -3.61 -26.24 10.44
CA LYS A 84 -2.25 -26.23 10.98
C LYS A 84 -2.22 -26.28 12.51
N LYS A 85 -3.15 -25.58 13.16
CA LYS A 85 -3.25 -25.49 14.61
C LYS A 85 -3.65 -26.84 15.22
N SER A 86 -4.65 -27.52 14.64
CA SER A 86 -5.06 -28.84 15.14
C SER A 86 -3.94 -29.87 15.02
N MET A 87 -3.19 -29.83 13.91
CA MET A 87 -1.99 -30.65 13.74
C MET A 87 -0.89 -30.31 14.76
N LYS A 88 -0.61 -29.02 14.98
CA LYS A 88 0.40 -28.55 15.95
C LYS A 88 0.06 -28.97 17.39
N ASN A 89 -1.22 -28.96 17.73
CA ASN A 89 -1.72 -29.31 19.06
C ASN A 89 -1.77 -30.82 19.30
N GLY A 90 -1.48 -31.65 18.28
CA GLY A 90 -1.61 -33.10 18.39
C GLY A 90 -3.07 -33.55 18.60
N GLU A 91 -4.04 -32.84 18.01
CA GLU A 91 -5.46 -33.19 18.10
C GLU A 91 -5.75 -34.53 17.39
N SER A 92 -6.93 -35.11 17.62
CA SER A 92 -7.25 -36.42 17.04
C SER A 92 -7.27 -36.35 15.51
N VAL A 93 -6.96 -37.48 14.86
CA VAL A 93 -7.01 -37.60 13.39
C VAL A 93 -8.40 -37.20 12.86
N ASP A 94 -9.47 -37.53 13.57
CA ASP A 94 -10.83 -37.15 13.21
C ASP A 94 -11.03 -35.63 13.22
N THR A 95 -10.48 -34.93 14.21
CA THR A 95 -10.55 -33.46 14.27
C THR A 95 -9.74 -32.83 13.13
N VAL A 96 -8.54 -33.33 12.85
CA VAL A 96 -7.73 -32.83 11.73
C VAL A 96 -8.45 -33.06 10.38
N LYS A 97 -9.06 -34.23 10.18
CA LYS A 97 -9.89 -34.53 9.00
C LYS A 97 -11.07 -33.58 8.86
N GLN A 98 -11.79 -33.31 9.95
CA GLN A 98 -12.94 -32.39 9.92
C GLN A 98 -12.53 -30.98 9.50
N GLU A 99 -11.43 -30.45 10.06
CA GLU A 99 -10.93 -29.12 9.69
C GLU A 99 -10.42 -29.10 8.23
N ALA A 100 -9.81 -30.19 7.76
CA ALA A 100 -9.34 -30.35 6.37
C ALA A 100 -10.49 -30.44 5.36
N GLU A 101 -11.53 -31.23 5.64
CA GLU A 101 -12.73 -31.30 4.79
C GLU A 101 -13.46 -29.96 4.71
N LYS A 102 -13.55 -29.26 5.85
CA LYS A 102 -14.13 -27.92 5.88
C LYS A 102 -13.34 -26.95 5.01
N LEU A 103 -12.01 -26.98 5.07
CA LEU A 103 -11.14 -26.18 4.21
C LEU A 103 -11.41 -26.45 2.73
N LYS A 104 -11.42 -27.73 2.33
CA LYS A 104 -11.69 -28.13 0.93
C LYS A 104 -13.06 -27.66 0.45
N SER A 105 -14.10 -27.78 1.30
CA SER A 105 -15.45 -27.29 0.98
C SER A 105 -15.46 -25.78 0.74
N MET A 106 -14.84 -25.01 1.64
CA MET A 106 -14.79 -23.55 1.53
C MET A 106 -14.08 -23.11 0.25
N VAL A 107 -12.93 -23.71 -0.08
CA VAL A 107 -12.21 -23.41 -1.33
C VAL A 107 -13.08 -23.70 -2.55
N ASN A 108 -13.75 -24.85 -2.59
CA ASN A 108 -14.60 -25.24 -3.71
C ASN A 108 -15.85 -24.34 -3.86
N GLU A 109 -16.48 -23.98 -2.74
CA GLU A 109 -17.60 -23.02 -2.73
C GLU A 109 -17.18 -21.64 -3.24
N ASN A 110 -15.98 -21.18 -2.85
CA ASN A 110 -15.45 -19.91 -3.29
C ASN A 110 -15.08 -19.91 -4.78
N VAL A 111 -14.55 -21.01 -5.32
CA VAL A 111 -14.32 -21.16 -6.77
C VAL A 111 -15.65 -21.10 -7.55
N LYS A 112 -16.71 -21.73 -7.05
CA LYS A 112 -18.04 -21.61 -7.67
C LYS A 112 -18.62 -20.20 -7.59
N ALA A 113 -18.36 -19.50 -6.49
CA ALA A 113 -18.77 -18.11 -6.35
C ALA A 113 -18.01 -17.19 -7.35
N LEU A 114 -16.74 -17.49 -7.63
CA LEU A 114 -15.94 -16.80 -8.64
C LEU A 114 -16.53 -16.91 -10.04
N GLU A 115 -17.07 -18.07 -10.41
CA GLU A 115 -17.72 -18.27 -11.72
C GLU A 115 -18.94 -17.35 -11.91
N ASN A 116 -19.59 -16.96 -10.81
CA ASN A 116 -20.80 -16.15 -10.82
C ASN A 116 -20.54 -14.66 -10.56
N ALA A 117 -19.34 -14.29 -10.11
CA ALA A 117 -18.96 -12.94 -9.75
C ALA A 117 -18.71 -12.05 -10.99
N HIS A 118 -19.74 -11.36 -11.45
CA HIS A 118 -19.60 -10.30 -12.46
C HIS A 118 -19.05 -9.00 -11.83
N GLY A 119 -17.72 -8.86 -11.86
CA GLY A 119 -16.94 -7.61 -12.02
C GLY A 119 -17.38 -6.34 -11.28
N SER A 120 -17.09 -6.24 -9.98
CA SER A 120 -17.26 -4.97 -9.22
C SER A 120 -16.00 -4.43 -8.51
N SER A 121 -14.78 -4.91 -8.82
CA SER A 121 -13.58 -4.55 -8.04
C SER A 121 -12.63 -3.50 -8.66
N GLY A 122 -12.72 -3.21 -9.96
CA GLY A 122 -11.67 -2.42 -10.64
C GLY A 122 -11.47 -0.99 -10.10
N TRP A 123 -12.53 -0.34 -9.65
CA TRP A 123 -12.44 1.02 -9.07
C TRP A 123 -11.76 1.05 -7.70
N ALA A 124 -11.77 -0.07 -6.97
CA ALA A 124 -11.21 -0.15 -5.62
C ALA A 124 -9.68 -0.04 -5.61
N ALA A 125 -9.00 -0.48 -6.68
CA ALA A 125 -7.55 -0.36 -6.84
C ALA A 125 -7.15 0.94 -7.57
N PHE A 126 -7.98 1.40 -8.51
CA PHE A 126 -7.72 2.60 -9.29
C PHE A 126 -7.68 3.86 -8.43
N LEU A 127 -8.69 4.05 -7.58
CA LEU A 127 -8.86 5.29 -6.84
C LEU A 127 -7.73 5.54 -5.84
N PRO A 128 -7.30 4.55 -5.02
CA PRO A 128 -6.12 4.69 -4.18
C PRO A 128 -4.86 5.00 -4.98
N ALA A 129 -4.57 4.24 -6.04
CA ALA A 129 -3.39 4.45 -6.89
C ALA A 129 -3.35 5.90 -7.44
N TYR A 130 -4.48 6.34 -8.00
CA TYR A 130 -4.64 7.68 -8.55
C TYR A 130 -4.43 8.76 -7.48
N LEU A 131 -5.08 8.64 -6.32
CA LEU A 131 -5.02 9.64 -5.24
C LEU A 131 -3.64 9.73 -4.61
N ILE A 132 -2.96 8.59 -4.41
CA ILE A 132 -1.58 8.54 -3.90
C ILE A 132 -0.67 9.33 -4.83
N LEU A 133 -0.67 8.99 -6.12
CA LEU A 133 0.23 9.65 -7.09
C LEU A 133 -0.10 11.14 -7.24
N LEU A 134 -1.39 11.47 -7.34
CA LEU A 134 -1.83 12.86 -7.45
C LEU A 134 -1.34 13.68 -6.25
N ARG A 135 -1.37 13.12 -5.05
CA ARG A 135 -0.93 13.81 -3.85
C ARG A 135 0.59 14.04 -3.83
N GLU A 136 1.39 12.97 -3.90
CA GLU A 136 2.85 13.12 -3.78
C GLU A 136 3.43 13.91 -4.96
N GLY A 137 2.86 13.68 -6.15
CA GLY A 137 3.22 14.44 -7.34
C GLY A 137 2.89 15.93 -7.22
N LEU A 138 1.78 16.29 -6.57
CA LEU A 138 1.46 17.70 -6.31
C LEU A 138 2.41 18.32 -5.30
N GLU A 139 2.79 17.61 -4.23
CA GLU A 139 3.77 18.10 -3.26
C GLU A 139 5.13 18.36 -3.94
N ALA A 140 5.58 17.43 -4.79
CA ALA A 140 6.78 17.60 -5.62
C ALA A 140 6.67 18.81 -6.56
N ILE A 141 5.53 18.96 -7.26
CA ILE A 141 5.25 20.10 -8.15
C ILE A 141 5.27 21.42 -7.37
N LEU A 142 4.70 21.49 -6.17
CA LEU A 142 4.66 22.71 -5.36
C LEU A 142 6.06 23.17 -4.97
N VAL A 143 6.93 22.25 -4.57
CA VAL A 143 8.34 22.57 -4.29
C VAL A 143 9.05 23.02 -5.57
N LEU A 144 8.86 22.29 -6.68
CA LEU A 144 9.49 22.61 -7.95
C LEU A 144 9.06 23.99 -8.48
N VAL A 145 7.76 24.31 -8.42
CA VAL A 145 7.22 25.60 -8.81
C VAL A 145 7.73 26.70 -7.88
N ALA A 146 7.88 26.46 -6.58
CA ALA A 146 8.47 27.44 -5.67
C ALA A 146 9.92 27.78 -6.02
N ILE A 147 10.73 26.75 -6.32
CA ILE A 147 12.12 26.91 -6.78
C ILE A 147 12.19 27.63 -8.14
N ILE A 148 11.31 27.26 -9.08
CA ILE A 148 11.24 27.90 -10.39
C ILE A 148 10.81 29.37 -10.27
N ALA A 149 9.79 29.66 -9.46
CA ALA A 149 9.33 31.02 -9.20
C ALA A 149 10.41 31.87 -8.54
N TYR A 150 11.23 31.26 -7.66
CA TYR A 150 12.40 31.89 -7.08
C TYR A 150 13.43 32.26 -8.16
N LEU A 151 13.84 31.31 -9.01
CA LEU A 151 14.79 31.55 -10.10
C LEU A 151 14.31 32.62 -11.09
N LYS A 152 13.03 32.57 -11.47
CA LYS A 152 12.42 33.59 -12.34
C LYS A 152 12.45 34.98 -11.72
N ARG A 153 12.27 35.09 -10.40
CA ARG A 153 12.34 36.38 -9.67
C ARG A 153 13.77 36.89 -9.53
N ALA A 154 14.76 35.99 -9.49
CA ALA A 154 16.18 36.32 -9.42
C ALA A 154 16.80 36.68 -10.79
N GLU A 155 15.99 36.72 -11.86
CA GLU A 155 16.44 36.90 -13.26
C GLU A 155 17.47 35.86 -13.73
N ASP A 156 17.60 34.74 -13.01
CA ASP A 156 18.59 33.68 -13.27
C ASP A 156 17.94 32.50 -14.02
N GLU A 157 17.41 32.81 -15.21
CA GLU A 157 16.72 31.82 -16.04
C GLU A 157 17.69 30.74 -16.58
N LYS A 158 19.00 31.01 -16.59
CA LYS A 158 20.03 30.06 -17.02
C LYS A 158 20.10 28.82 -16.15
N HIS A 159 19.66 28.89 -14.90
CA HIS A 159 19.72 27.78 -13.94
C HIS A 159 18.41 26.99 -13.83
N LEU A 160 17.36 27.40 -14.54
CA LEU A 160 16.10 26.64 -14.64
C LEU A 160 16.34 25.24 -15.24
N GLY A 161 17.18 25.13 -16.28
CA GLY A 161 17.53 23.84 -16.90
C GLY A 161 18.20 22.88 -15.91
N THR A 162 19.02 23.39 -14.98
CA THR A 162 19.64 22.57 -13.93
C THR A 162 18.58 21.98 -12.99
N VAL A 163 17.60 22.78 -12.58
CA VAL A 163 16.51 22.32 -11.70
C VAL A 163 15.66 21.25 -12.38
N TYR A 164 15.33 21.41 -13.66
CA TYR A 164 14.62 20.37 -14.43
C TYR A 164 15.42 19.09 -14.56
N ASN A 165 16.70 19.17 -14.92
CA ASN A 165 17.56 17.99 -15.08
C ASN A 165 17.70 17.20 -13.78
N PHE A 166 17.89 17.89 -12.65
CA PHE A 166 17.95 17.24 -11.33
C PHE A 166 16.60 16.63 -10.92
N SER A 167 15.49 17.26 -11.27
CA SER A 167 14.15 16.72 -10.99
C SER A 167 13.88 15.46 -11.81
N ILE A 168 14.23 15.45 -13.09
CA ILE A 168 14.14 14.27 -13.95
C ILE A 168 15.06 13.16 -13.41
N ALA A 169 16.28 13.50 -13.01
CA ALA A 169 17.21 12.55 -12.41
C ALA A 169 16.65 11.93 -11.11
N ALA A 170 15.93 12.69 -10.30
CA ALA A 170 15.26 12.19 -9.09
C ALA A 170 14.12 11.21 -9.41
N VAL A 171 13.32 11.49 -10.45
CA VAL A 171 12.27 10.56 -10.92
C VAL A 171 12.91 9.25 -11.40
N VAL A 172 13.95 9.34 -12.23
CA VAL A 172 14.68 8.15 -12.71
C VAL A 172 15.30 7.38 -11.54
N ALA A 173 15.93 8.07 -10.59
CA ALA A 173 16.48 7.46 -9.39
C ALA A 173 15.41 6.76 -8.56
N SER A 174 14.20 7.31 -8.48
CA SER A 174 13.06 6.70 -7.79
C SER A 174 12.67 5.38 -8.46
N PHE A 175 12.53 5.33 -9.79
CA PHE A 175 12.27 4.07 -10.50
C PHE A 175 13.38 3.03 -10.33
N ILE A 176 14.65 3.45 -10.32
CA ILE A 176 15.79 2.56 -10.03
C ILE A 176 15.68 2.01 -8.60
N SER A 177 15.39 2.86 -7.62
CA SER A 177 15.18 2.44 -6.23
C SER A 177 14.01 1.46 -6.12
N ALA A 178 12.90 1.68 -6.83
CA ALA A 178 11.76 0.79 -6.86
C ALA A 178 12.13 -0.60 -7.41
N TYR A 179 12.87 -0.64 -8.51
CA TYR A 179 13.35 -1.89 -9.11
C TYR A 179 14.29 -2.65 -8.17
N LEU A 180 15.26 -1.96 -7.57
CA LEU A 180 16.19 -2.56 -6.60
C LEU A 180 15.46 -3.10 -5.38
N PHE A 181 14.49 -2.34 -4.85
CA PHE A 181 13.67 -2.74 -3.71
C PHE A 181 12.88 -4.02 -4.02
N ASN A 182 12.21 -4.08 -5.17
CA ASN A 182 11.47 -5.27 -5.61
C ASN A 182 12.39 -6.49 -5.81
N THR A 183 13.56 -6.29 -6.43
CA THR A 183 14.52 -7.36 -6.67
C THR A 183 15.09 -7.93 -5.37
N LEU A 184 15.42 -7.07 -4.40
CA LEU A 184 15.93 -7.49 -3.10
C LEU A 184 14.88 -8.28 -2.30
N LEU A 185 13.62 -7.85 -2.32
CA LEU A 185 12.53 -8.57 -1.65
C LEU A 185 12.30 -9.95 -2.28
N ASN A 186 12.24 -10.04 -3.62
CA ASN A 186 11.94 -11.30 -4.31
C ASN A 186 13.06 -12.35 -4.18
N ASN A 187 14.31 -11.92 -4.01
CA ASN A 187 15.47 -12.82 -3.99
C ASN A 187 15.82 -13.33 -2.58
N THR A 188 15.21 -12.80 -1.52
CA THR A 188 15.71 -13.00 -0.15
C THR A 188 14.89 -14.00 0.69
N THR A 189 13.69 -14.41 0.28
CA THR A 189 12.78 -15.12 1.20
C THR A 189 11.84 -16.13 0.55
N GLY A 190 11.81 -17.35 1.09
CA GLY A 190 10.74 -18.34 0.83
C GLY A 190 9.54 -18.09 1.75
N GLY A 191 8.32 -18.39 1.23
CA GLY A 191 7.01 -18.39 1.93
C GLY A 191 6.96 -17.53 3.17
N MET A 192 6.94 -18.18 4.35
CA MET A 192 6.90 -17.59 5.71
C MET A 192 7.76 -16.34 5.98
N SER A 193 8.89 -16.18 5.30
CA SER A 193 9.74 -15.00 5.50
C SER A 193 9.27 -13.78 4.69
N ARG A 194 8.41 -13.99 3.69
CA ARG A 194 7.89 -12.97 2.79
C ARG A 194 6.75 -12.19 3.45
N GLU A 195 5.76 -12.85 4.05
CA GLU A 195 4.61 -12.19 4.69
C GLU A 195 5.09 -11.35 5.89
N VAL A 196 6.10 -11.85 6.61
CA VAL A 196 6.75 -11.09 7.70
C VAL A 196 7.46 -9.84 7.17
N LEU A 197 8.16 -9.93 6.03
CA LEU A 197 8.79 -8.78 5.40
C LEU A 197 7.78 -7.78 4.84
N GLU A 198 6.68 -8.28 4.29
CA GLU A 198 5.59 -7.45 3.75
C GLU A 198 4.88 -6.68 4.89
N GLY A 199 4.52 -7.38 5.98
CA GLY A 199 3.99 -6.74 7.19
C GLY A 199 4.97 -5.75 7.82
N ALA A 200 6.25 -6.09 7.92
CA ALA A 200 7.28 -5.18 8.43
C ALA A 200 7.44 -3.92 7.56
N THR A 201 7.39 -4.07 6.24
CA THR A 201 7.47 -2.95 5.28
C THR A 201 6.25 -2.04 5.39
N ALA A 202 5.05 -2.61 5.52
CA ALA A 202 3.83 -1.85 5.74
C ALA A 202 3.87 -1.05 7.05
N LEU A 203 4.32 -1.66 8.15
CA LEU A 203 4.50 -0.95 9.43
C LEU A 203 5.58 0.13 9.36
N PHE A 204 6.68 -0.13 8.64
CA PHE A 204 7.70 0.88 8.39
C PHE A 204 7.12 2.07 7.62
N ALA A 205 6.30 1.81 6.60
CA ALA A 205 5.58 2.86 5.88
C ALA A 205 4.66 3.68 6.80
N VAL A 206 3.98 3.06 7.77
CA VAL A 206 3.19 3.78 8.81
C VAL A 206 4.05 4.72 9.65
N VAL A 207 5.27 4.33 10.01
CA VAL A 207 6.18 5.22 10.74
C VAL A 207 6.59 6.41 9.87
N VAL A 208 6.98 6.16 8.62
CA VAL A 208 7.34 7.21 7.66
C VAL A 208 6.17 8.18 7.47
N LEU A 209 4.97 7.64 7.25
CA LEU A 209 3.69 8.36 7.14
C LEU A 209 3.43 9.34 8.29
N LEU A 210 3.59 8.87 9.53
CA LEU A 210 3.35 9.70 10.71
C LEU A 210 4.42 10.80 10.85
N LEU A 211 5.68 10.48 10.53
CA LEU A 211 6.79 11.45 10.57
C LEU A 211 6.63 12.53 9.49
N THR A 212 6.29 12.15 8.26
CA THR A 212 6.15 13.08 7.13
C THR A 212 4.90 13.95 7.29
N SER A 213 3.78 13.36 7.73
CA SER A 213 2.56 14.09 8.06
C SER A 213 2.78 15.13 9.19
N ALA A 214 3.50 14.76 10.25
CA ALA A 214 3.84 15.69 11.33
C ALA A 214 4.75 16.85 10.84
N TRP A 215 5.69 16.56 9.93
CA TRP A 215 6.56 17.57 9.32
C TRP A 215 5.78 18.56 8.45
N LEU A 216 4.84 18.07 7.63
CA LEU A 216 4.00 18.88 6.76
C LEU A 216 3.04 19.77 7.58
N GLY A 217 2.42 19.21 8.62
CA GLY A 217 1.55 19.94 9.56
C GLY A 217 2.26 21.10 10.26
N GLY A 218 3.56 20.97 10.53
CA GLY A 218 4.41 22.04 11.08
C GLY A 218 4.68 23.21 10.11
N LYS A 219 4.57 22.97 8.80
CA LYS A 219 4.81 23.97 7.74
C LYS A 219 3.54 24.64 7.20
N ALA A 220 2.33 24.18 7.57
CA ALA A 220 1.06 24.73 7.09
C ALA A 220 0.77 26.20 7.49
N ASN A 221 1.64 26.83 8.28
CA ASN A 221 1.56 28.26 8.59
C ASN A 221 2.17 29.11 7.47
N LYS A 222 1.36 30.03 6.91
CA LYS A 222 1.75 30.98 5.84
C LYS A 222 3.07 31.72 6.15
N ASP A 223 3.34 32.02 7.42
CA ASP A 223 4.52 32.76 7.86
C ASP A 223 5.80 31.91 7.85
N ASN A 224 5.69 30.62 8.20
CA ASN A 224 6.82 29.67 8.16
C ASN A 224 7.21 29.33 6.73
N TRP A 225 6.23 29.24 5.82
CA TRP A 225 6.50 29.03 4.39
C TRP A 225 7.23 30.23 3.78
N LYS A 226 6.76 31.45 4.05
CA LYS A 226 7.41 32.67 3.56
C LYS A 226 8.83 32.82 4.13
N GLN A 227 9.04 32.54 5.42
CA GLN A 227 10.38 32.56 6.03
C GLN A 227 11.29 31.43 5.52
N TYR A 228 10.77 30.24 5.24
CA TYR A 228 11.53 29.15 4.62
C TYR A 228 12.00 29.52 3.21
N ILE A 229 11.10 30.08 2.41
CA ILE A 229 11.43 30.60 1.08
C ILE A 229 12.43 31.76 1.19
N ASP A 230 12.20 32.73 2.08
CA ASP A 230 13.10 33.88 2.29
C ASP A 230 14.48 33.46 2.85
N GLY A 231 14.56 32.37 3.62
CA GLY A 231 15.81 31.78 4.12
C GLY A 231 16.62 31.10 3.02
N LEU A 232 15.95 30.28 2.19
CA LEU A 232 16.56 29.67 1.00
C LEU A 232 17.02 30.73 -0.01
N VAL A 233 16.26 31.82 -0.14
CA VAL A 233 16.60 33.01 -0.96
C VAL A 233 17.91 33.65 -0.48
N LYS A 234 18.07 33.88 0.82
CA LYS A 234 19.26 34.55 1.38
C LYS A 234 20.53 33.71 1.29
N GLU A 235 20.43 32.40 1.49
CA GLU A 235 21.60 31.51 1.51
C GLU A 235 22.15 31.25 0.10
N SER A 236 21.27 31.19 -0.92
CA SER A 236 21.65 30.91 -2.30
C SER A 236 22.20 32.11 -3.08
N ILE A 237 21.85 33.36 -2.69
CA ILE A 237 22.43 34.60 -3.26
C ILE A 237 23.94 34.71 -2.98
N THR A 238 24.44 34.05 -1.93
CA THR A 238 25.81 34.27 -1.45
C THR A 238 26.85 33.34 -2.11
N HIS A 239 26.44 32.23 -2.76
CA HIS A 239 27.37 31.17 -3.22
C HIS A 239 27.22 30.68 -4.68
N GLY A 240 26.37 31.28 -5.52
CA GLY A 240 26.36 30.98 -6.96
C GLY A 240 26.20 29.50 -7.32
N THR A 241 25.24 28.79 -6.72
CA THR A 241 25.19 27.32 -6.80
C THR A 241 23.88 26.82 -7.42
N ALA A 242 23.76 26.95 -8.75
CA ALA A 242 22.75 26.25 -9.56
C ALA A 242 22.60 24.77 -9.17
N ARG A 243 23.74 24.16 -8.81
CA ARG A 243 23.84 22.78 -8.34
C ARG A 243 23.22 22.55 -6.96
N ALA A 244 23.31 23.50 -6.01
CA ALA A 244 22.67 23.36 -4.71
C ALA A 244 21.15 23.45 -4.84
N LEU A 245 20.67 24.34 -5.71
CA LEU A 245 19.24 24.46 -6.00
C LEU A 245 18.70 23.25 -6.76
N GLY A 246 19.46 22.75 -7.74
CA GLY A 246 19.19 21.47 -8.40
C GLY A 246 19.17 20.31 -7.41
N MET A 247 20.12 20.24 -6.47
CA MET A 247 20.15 19.21 -5.44
C MET A 247 18.95 19.30 -4.48
N ALA A 248 18.53 20.51 -4.11
CA ALA A 248 17.33 20.72 -3.31
C ALA A 248 16.08 20.21 -4.03
N ALA A 249 15.95 20.49 -5.33
CA ALA A 249 14.87 19.94 -6.16
C ALA A 249 14.96 18.41 -6.29
N PHE A 250 16.16 17.86 -6.49
CA PHE A 250 16.38 16.42 -6.54
C PHE A 250 15.93 15.73 -5.25
N LEU A 251 16.39 16.22 -4.09
CA LEU A 251 16.09 15.61 -2.80
C LEU A 251 14.60 15.72 -2.47
N ALA A 252 13.96 16.83 -2.81
CA ALA A 252 12.52 16.99 -2.64
C ALA A 252 11.76 15.97 -3.50
N VAL A 253 12.02 15.93 -4.82
CA VAL A 253 11.34 15.01 -5.75
C VAL A 253 11.63 13.55 -5.42
N TYR A 254 12.87 13.21 -5.05
CA TYR A 254 13.26 11.85 -4.68
C TYR A 254 12.57 11.40 -3.39
N ARG A 255 12.41 12.28 -2.40
CA ARG A 255 11.65 11.98 -1.18
C ARG A 255 10.19 11.66 -1.50
N GLU A 256 9.52 12.51 -2.28
CA GLU A 256 8.13 12.24 -2.69
C GLU A 256 8.06 10.95 -3.53
N GLY A 257 9.04 10.69 -4.39
CA GLY A 257 9.16 9.44 -5.15
C GLY A 257 9.34 8.21 -4.26
N ALA A 258 10.16 8.29 -3.21
CA ALA A 258 10.32 7.21 -2.23
C ALA A 258 9.03 6.91 -1.47
N GLU A 259 8.26 7.95 -1.12
CA GLU A 259 6.93 7.79 -0.52
C GLU A 259 5.97 7.09 -1.51
N VAL A 260 5.92 7.51 -2.78
CA VAL A 260 5.12 6.83 -3.82
C VAL A 260 5.49 5.35 -3.92
N ILE A 261 6.78 5.00 -3.90
CA ILE A 261 7.22 3.59 -3.97
C ILE A 261 6.68 2.79 -2.79
N LEU A 262 6.80 3.30 -1.56
CA LEU A 262 6.31 2.60 -0.37
C LEU A 262 4.78 2.44 -0.40
N PHE A 263 4.05 3.47 -0.84
CA PHE A 263 2.59 3.40 -0.97
C PHE A 263 2.13 2.43 -2.04
N TYR A 264 2.78 2.46 -3.20
CA TYR A 264 2.47 1.55 -4.28
C TYR A 264 2.85 0.12 -3.92
N GLN A 265 3.95 -0.10 -3.21
CA GLN A 265 4.29 -1.43 -2.69
C GLN A 265 3.19 -1.95 -1.77
N ALA A 266 2.73 -1.15 -0.81
CA ALA A 266 1.62 -1.55 0.07
C ALA A 266 0.32 -1.80 -0.72
N LEU A 267 0.07 -1.02 -1.78
CA LEU A 267 -1.10 -1.21 -2.65
C LEU A 267 -1.01 -2.48 -3.52
N PHE A 268 0.19 -2.82 -4.00
CA PHE A 268 0.46 -4.05 -4.74
C PHE A 268 0.46 -5.29 -3.83
N ASN A 269 0.87 -5.15 -2.58
CA ASN A 269 0.81 -6.22 -1.58
C ASN A 269 -0.65 -6.48 -1.13
N ASN A 270 -1.51 -5.46 -1.13
CA ASN A 270 -2.92 -5.68 -0.83
C ASN A 270 -3.57 -6.53 -1.92
N ALA A 271 -3.87 -7.79 -1.58
CA ALA A 271 -4.39 -8.82 -2.48
C ALA A 271 -5.74 -8.49 -3.13
N ALA A 272 -6.44 -7.44 -2.68
CA ALA A 272 -7.69 -6.95 -3.28
C ALA A 272 -7.49 -6.08 -4.55
N ALA A 273 -6.26 -5.68 -4.88
CA ALA A 273 -6.01 -4.65 -5.89
C ALA A 273 -5.73 -5.22 -7.30
N ASP A 274 -6.63 -4.95 -8.25
CA ASP A 274 -6.40 -5.25 -9.68
C ASP A 274 -5.19 -4.46 -10.22
N VAL A 275 -4.10 -5.17 -10.49
CA VAL A 275 -2.83 -4.63 -11.00
C VAL A 275 -3.04 -3.76 -12.25
N THR A 276 -3.98 -4.14 -13.13
CA THR A 276 -4.30 -3.37 -14.34
C THR A 276 -4.87 -2.00 -13.97
N MET A 277 -5.75 -1.97 -12.96
CA MET A 277 -6.38 -0.75 -12.48
C MET A 277 -5.44 0.11 -11.63
N ILE A 278 -4.46 -0.48 -10.95
CA ILE A 278 -3.36 0.27 -10.32
C ILE A 278 -2.58 1.03 -11.38
N TRP A 279 -2.16 0.36 -12.46
CA TRP A 279 -1.45 1.03 -13.57
C TRP A 279 -2.31 2.06 -14.29
N ALA A 280 -3.62 1.80 -14.46
CA ALA A 280 -4.55 2.79 -15.00
C ALA A 280 -4.65 4.02 -14.09
N GLY A 281 -4.72 3.84 -12.77
CA GLY A 281 -4.71 4.92 -11.77
C GLY A 281 -3.42 5.72 -11.81
N PHE A 282 -2.27 5.05 -11.87
CA PHE A 282 -0.95 5.66 -12.04
C PHE A 282 -0.88 6.48 -13.33
N GLY A 283 -1.29 5.92 -14.46
CA GLY A 283 -1.29 6.61 -15.76
C GLY A 283 -2.18 7.86 -15.75
N ALA A 284 -3.40 7.73 -15.21
CA ALA A 284 -4.33 8.85 -15.06
C ALA A 284 -3.76 9.95 -14.13
N GLY A 285 -3.08 9.57 -13.06
CA GLY A 285 -2.42 10.49 -12.13
C GLY A 285 -1.29 11.25 -12.82
N CYS A 286 -0.40 10.57 -13.57
CA CYS A 286 0.65 11.20 -14.37
C CYS A 286 0.10 12.26 -15.34
N VAL A 287 -0.97 11.92 -16.08
CA VAL A 287 -1.61 12.87 -17.00
C VAL A 287 -2.19 14.06 -16.25
N THR A 288 -2.88 13.82 -15.13
CA THR A 288 -3.45 14.90 -14.31
C THR A 288 -2.37 15.82 -13.76
N LEU A 289 -1.28 15.27 -13.24
CA LEU A 289 -0.13 16.04 -12.72
C LEU A 289 0.54 16.88 -13.81
N ALA A 290 0.71 16.33 -15.01
CA ALA A 290 1.26 17.08 -16.14
C ALA A 290 0.37 18.29 -16.50
N LEU A 291 -0.95 18.10 -16.52
CA LEU A 291 -1.92 19.17 -16.77
C LEU A 291 -1.88 20.24 -15.65
N ILE A 292 -1.79 19.82 -14.39
CA ILE A 292 -1.70 20.76 -13.26
C ILE A 292 -0.38 21.53 -13.29
N PHE A 293 0.75 20.87 -13.49
CA PHE A 293 2.06 21.52 -13.62
C PHE A 293 2.06 22.55 -14.74
N TYR A 294 1.51 22.18 -15.92
CA TYR A 294 1.35 23.09 -17.04
C TYR A 294 0.48 24.31 -16.69
N GLY A 295 -0.70 24.08 -16.08
CA GLY A 295 -1.60 25.16 -15.67
C GLY A 295 -1.01 26.08 -14.60
N MET A 296 -0.18 25.56 -13.69
CA MET A 296 0.53 26.35 -12.69
C MET A 296 1.64 27.20 -13.32
N GLN A 297 2.42 26.66 -14.27
CA GLN A 297 3.47 27.42 -14.97
C GLN A 297 2.91 28.61 -15.77
N HIS A 298 1.70 28.48 -16.30
CA HIS A 298 1.02 29.54 -17.06
C HIS A 298 0.16 30.46 -16.17
N GLY A 299 0.18 30.29 -14.85
CA GLY A 299 -0.57 31.12 -13.91
C GLY A 299 -2.09 30.92 -13.94
N ILE A 300 -2.57 29.89 -14.63
CA ILE A 300 -3.99 29.55 -14.80
C ILE A 300 -4.54 28.91 -13.51
N LEU A 301 -3.70 28.18 -12.78
CA LEU A 301 -4.07 27.47 -11.56
C LEU A 301 -3.42 28.10 -10.32
N LYS A 302 -4.25 28.56 -9.38
CA LYS A 302 -3.83 29.01 -8.03
C LYS A 302 -4.35 28.02 -7.00
N ILE A 303 -3.51 27.08 -6.57
CA ILE A 303 -3.90 26.08 -5.57
C ILE A 303 -3.87 26.72 -4.18
N PRO A 304 -4.99 26.73 -3.43
CA PRO A 304 -4.99 27.18 -2.05
C PRO A 304 -4.22 26.18 -1.18
N LEU A 305 -2.98 26.52 -0.83
CA LEU A 305 -2.04 25.63 -0.12
C LEU A 305 -2.60 25.07 1.20
N ARG A 306 -3.31 25.88 1.99
CA ARG A 306 -3.84 25.46 3.30
C ARG A 306 -4.88 24.33 3.23
N PRO A 307 -6.00 24.46 2.50
CA PRO A 307 -6.98 23.38 2.40
C PRO A 307 -6.40 22.16 1.68
N PHE A 308 -5.49 22.35 0.72
CA PHE A 308 -4.75 21.25 0.09
C PHE A 308 -3.97 20.45 1.13
N PHE A 309 -3.06 21.10 1.87
CA PHE A 309 -2.26 20.42 2.89
C PHE A 309 -3.11 19.81 4.01
N LEU A 310 -4.24 20.42 4.37
CA LEU A 310 -5.15 19.86 5.37
C LEU A 310 -5.82 18.58 4.86
N PHE A 311 -6.35 18.61 3.63
CA PHE A 311 -6.99 17.46 3.02
C PHE A 311 -5.98 16.31 2.85
N THR A 312 -4.79 16.60 2.36
CA THR A 312 -3.74 15.60 2.17
C THR A 312 -3.22 15.03 3.49
N SER A 313 -3.12 15.84 4.55
CA SER A 313 -2.76 15.35 5.89
C SER A 313 -3.83 14.42 6.50
N ILE A 314 -5.12 14.70 6.26
CA ILE A 314 -6.22 13.81 6.69
C ILE A 314 -6.17 12.50 5.91
N LEU A 315 -5.95 12.56 4.60
CA LEU A 315 -5.82 11.37 3.75
C LEU A 315 -4.63 10.51 4.19
N MET A 316 -3.46 11.11 4.46
CA MET A 316 -2.28 10.45 5.04
C MET A 316 -2.62 9.69 6.31
N PHE A 317 -3.35 10.35 7.20
CA PHE A 317 -3.70 9.76 8.48
C PHE A 317 -4.64 8.57 8.31
N LEU A 318 -5.63 8.67 7.42
CA LEU A 318 -6.50 7.54 7.09
C LEU A 318 -5.72 6.37 6.49
N LEU A 319 -4.80 6.64 5.56
CA LEU A 319 -3.93 5.60 4.97
C LEU A 319 -3.03 4.95 6.01
N ALA A 320 -2.48 5.70 6.97
CA ALA A 320 -1.71 5.15 8.07
C ALA A 320 -2.52 4.18 8.94
N VAL A 321 -3.80 4.50 9.19
CA VAL A 321 -4.73 3.63 9.90
C VAL A 321 -5.06 2.39 9.06
N THR A 322 -5.27 2.54 7.75
CA THR A 322 -5.48 1.39 6.85
C THR A 322 -4.26 0.47 6.84
N PHE A 323 -3.06 1.02 6.67
CA PHE A 323 -1.82 0.26 6.51
C PHE A 323 -1.36 -0.42 7.79
N VAL A 324 -1.62 0.16 8.98
CA VAL A 324 -1.32 -0.54 10.23
C VAL A 324 -2.23 -1.76 10.40
N GLY A 325 -3.48 -1.69 9.91
CA GLY A 325 -4.39 -2.84 9.89
C GLY A 325 -3.85 -3.98 9.01
N GLY A 326 -3.58 -3.68 7.74
CA GLY A 326 -3.02 -4.66 6.80
C GLY A 326 -1.65 -5.18 7.21
N GLY A 327 -0.74 -4.30 7.66
CA GLY A 327 0.59 -4.72 8.10
C GLY A 327 0.57 -5.66 9.31
N ILE A 328 -0.40 -5.53 10.22
CA ILE A 328 -0.55 -6.48 11.33
C ILE A 328 -1.20 -7.79 10.87
N GLU A 329 -2.13 -7.76 9.91
CA GLU A 329 -2.71 -8.96 9.30
C GLU A 329 -1.64 -9.81 8.60
N GLU A 330 -0.77 -9.20 7.80
CA GLU A 330 0.38 -9.87 7.17
C GLU A 330 1.31 -10.55 8.20
N LEU A 331 1.55 -9.88 9.34
CA LEU A 331 2.31 -10.48 10.45
C LEU A 331 1.56 -11.61 11.16
N GLN A 332 0.22 -11.60 11.13
CA GLN A 332 -0.60 -12.71 11.62
C GLN A 332 -0.50 -13.92 10.68
N GLU A 333 -0.51 -13.68 9.38
CA GLU A 333 -0.36 -14.72 8.34
C GLU A 333 1.04 -15.35 8.34
N GLY A 334 2.08 -14.53 8.53
CA GLY A 334 3.45 -15.01 8.77
C GLY A 334 3.64 -15.72 10.12
N GLY A 335 2.61 -15.80 10.96
CA GLY A 335 2.62 -16.50 12.24
C GLY A 335 3.41 -15.81 13.36
N VAL A 336 3.80 -14.54 13.17
CA VAL A 336 4.55 -13.73 14.15
C VAL A 336 3.60 -13.13 15.19
N VAL A 337 2.40 -12.73 14.77
CA VAL A 337 1.38 -12.12 15.63
C VAL A 337 0.25 -13.12 15.88
N GLY A 338 -0.26 -13.16 17.12
CA GLY A 338 -1.40 -13.99 17.48
C GLY A 338 -2.70 -13.55 16.78
N ILE A 339 -3.62 -14.47 16.58
CA ILE A 339 -4.92 -14.21 15.95
C ILE A 339 -6.02 -14.37 17.00
N THR A 340 -6.58 -13.25 17.46
CA THR A 340 -7.77 -13.23 18.33
C THR A 340 -8.95 -12.67 17.56
N ARG A 341 -9.75 -13.55 16.94
CA ARG A 341 -10.84 -13.16 16.05
C ARG A 341 -12.13 -12.85 16.80
N PHE A 342 -12.85 -11.81 16.37
CA PHE A 342 -14.22 -11.54 16.79
C PHE A 342 -15.22 -12.16 15.81
N GLU A 343 -16.10 -13.03 16.29
CA GLU A 343 -17.16 -13.60 15.47
C GLU A 343 -18.22 -12.55 15.14
N GLY A 344 -18.57 -12.41 13.85
CA GLY A 344 -19.62 -11.50 13.37
C GLY A 344 -19.18 -10.06 13.05
N TRP A 345 -17.90 -9.72 13.19
CA TRP A 345 -17.38 -8.39 12.81
C TRP A 345 -17.10 -8.29 11.30
N PRO A 346 -17.43 -7.17 10.62
CA PRO A 346 -17.20 -7.02 9.19
C PRO A 346 -15.71 -6.87 8.85
N THR A 347 -15.31 -7.36 7.67
CA THR A 347 -14.00 -7.08 7.06
C THR A 347 -14.16 -5.99 6.01
N VAL A 348 -13.26 -5.01 6.02
CA VAL A 348 -13.24 -3.91 5.05
C VAL A 348 -11.80 -3.66 4.61
N ASP A 349 -11.38 -4.38 3.56
CA ASP A 349 -10.00 -4.35 3.04
C ASP A 349 -9.53 -2.93 2.66
N LEU A 350 -10.44 -2.11 2.11
CA LEU A 350 -10.14 -0.72 1.76
C LEU A 350 -9.70 0.12 2.98
N LEU A 351 -10.25 -0.19 4.15
CA LEU A 351 -9.93 0.49 5.41
C LEU A 351 -8.95 -0.31 6.27
N GLY A 352 -8.46 -1.46 5.76
CA GLY A 352 -7.60 -2.36 6.51
C GLY A 352 -8.27 -2.88 7.79
N ILE A 353 -9.59 -2.96 7.81
CA ILE A 353 -10.36 -3.39 8.98
C ILE A 353 -10.50 -4.90 8.90
N PHE A 354 -9.78 -5.58 9.78
CA PHE A 354 -9.83 -7.03 9.92
C PHE A 354 -10.48 -7.40 11.25
N PRO A 355 -11.14 -8.55 11.37
CA PRO A 355 -11.96 -8.90 12.52
C PRO A 355 -11.08 -9.49 13.64
N THR A 356 -9.90 -8.93 13.88
CA THR A 356 -8.93 -9.40 14.88
C THR A 356 -8.63 -8.31 15.91
N ALA A 357 -8.49 -8.68 17.18
CA ALA A 357 -8.24 -7.74 18.26
C ALA A 357 -6.91 -6.98 18.09
N GLU A 358 -5.91 -7.67 17.53
CA GLU A 358 -4.58 -7.12 17.29
C GLU A 358 -4.59 -6.04 16.20
N THR A 359 -5.25 -6.27 15.06
CA THR A 359 -5.36 -5.29 13.97
C THR A 359 -6.17 -4.08 14.40
N LEU A 360 -7.38 -4.29 14.94
CA LEU A 360 -8.25 -3.22 15.43
C LEU A 360 -7.60 -2.42 16.57
N GLY A 361 -6.88 -3.10 17.46
CA GLY A 361 -6.13 -2.47 18.55
C GLY A 361 -5.00 -1.57 18.03
N ALA A 362 -4.24 -2.02 17.03
CA ALA A 362 -3.19 -1.24 16.41
C ALA A 362 -3.76 -0.02 15.66
N GLN A 363 -4.86 -0.20 14.91
CA GLN A 363 -5.57 0.89 14.25
C GLN A 363 -6.09 1.94 15.25
N LEU A 364 -6.71 1.49 16.35
CA LEU A 364 -7.16 2.38 17.43
C LEU A 364 -6.00 3.16 18.04
N LEU A 365 -4.86 2.53 18.26
CA LEU A 365 -3.67 3.18 18.81
C LEU A 365 -3.17 4.29 17.88
N VAL A 366 -3.07 4.04 16.56
CA VAL A 366 -2.69 5.06 15.58
C VAL A 366 -3.73 6.20 15.54
N LEU A 367 -5.02 5.87 15.62
CA LEU A 367 -6.10 6.86 15.70
C LEU A 367 -5.93 7.79 16.90
N LEU A 368 -5.69 7.22 18.09
CA LEU A 368 -5.48 7.97 19.33
C LEU A 368 -4.22 8.84 19.28
N LEU A 369 -3.12 8.34 18.71
CA LEU A 369 -1.89 9.11 18.53
C LEU A 369 -2.11 10.33 17.64
N GLY A 370 -2.79 10.17 16.50
CA GLY A 370 -3.07 11.30 15.61
C GLY A 370 -3.96 12.36 16.25
N VAL A 371 -5.04 11.95 16.91
CA VAL A 371 -5.91 12.87 17.67
C VAL A 371 -5.12 13.58 18.76
N GLY A 372 -4.27 12.85 19.49
CA GLY A 372 -3.37 13.39 20.51
C GLY A 372 -2.40 14.45 19.95
N MET A 373 -1.78 14.18 18.79
CA MET A 373 -0.88 15.13 18.13
C MET A 373 -1.61 16.40 17.70
N VAL A 374 -2.81 16.30 17.15
CA VAL A 374 -3.62 17.48 16.76
C VAL A 374 -3.99 18.32 17.98
N ILE A 375 -4.42 17.68 19.07
CA ILE A 375 -4.74 18.38 20.33
C ILE A 375 -3.49 19.07 20.90
N TYR A 376 -2.35 18.37 20.90
CA TYR A 376 -1.08 18.92 21.36
C TYR A 376 -0.63 20.13 20.53
N ALA A 377 -0.69 20.03 19.20
CA ALA A 377 -0.35 21.12 18.29
C ALA A 377 -1.25 22.34 18.49
N LYS A 378 -2.54 22.13 18.77
CA LYS A 378 -3.50 23.22 19.08
C LYS A 378 -3.20 23.91 20.41
N LYS A 379 -2.74 23.17 21.42
CA LYS A 379 -2.32 23.73 22.72
C LYS A 379 -1.01 24.51 22.68
N ARG A 380 -0.11 24.19 21.73
CA ARG A 380 1.19 24.86 21.57
C ARG A 380 1.17 26.17 20.79
N LYS A 381 0.05 26.55 20.17
CA LYS A 381 -0.07 27.91 19.62
C LYS A 381 0.00 28.89 20.80
N PRO A 382 1.03 29.77 20.89
CA PRO A 382 1.02 30.81 21.91
C PRO A 382 -0.27 31.61 21.73
N LYS A 383 -0.99 31.88 22.82
CA LYS A 383 -2.03 32.92 22.82
C LYS A 383 -1.31 34.18 22.31
N THR A 384 -1.65 34.61 21.10
CA THR A 384 -1.26 35.93 20.61
C THR A 384 -1.76 36.93 21.64
N ALA A 385 -0.83 37.52 22.38
CA ALA A 385 -1.05 38.67 23.23
C ALA A 385 -1.13 39.92 22.36
#